data_AF-A0A1Q3TH20-F1
#
_entry.id   AF-A0A1Q3TH20-F1
#
_cell.length_a   1.000
_cell.length_b   1.000
_cell.length_c   1.000
_cell.angle_alpha   90.00
_cell.angle_beta   90.00
_cell.angle_gamma   90.00
#
_symmetry.space_group_name_H-M   'P 1'
#
loop_
_entity.id
_entity.type
_entity.pdbx_description
1 polymer ?
#
loop_
_entity_poly.entity_id
_entity_poly.type
_entity_poly.pdbx_seq_one_letter_code
_entity_poly.pdbx_strand_id
1 'polypeptide(L)'
;MKHRIYLFLLLNLNTYMMQAQISSTLTGEYQLRGVMEMASGLLLKPDSSFEFFFSYGAMDRSGSGKWQWIEKDSLLVLNTPDRHAADYTLLQSRKDTGDLTAIHINDKNVYFLSYTQVRVHTDSGIIEGVTDNKGFFTIPRQPVKKIELLFELCPERFSSFTITNSNHTYFEFRFEPWITEVYFNNVILKPTKGGLEGGHPLLQGQQYKYQKLE
;
A
#
# COMPACT_ATOMS: atom_id res chain seq x y z
N MET A 1 -25.53 13.25 -44.64
CA MET A 1 -24.87 12.30 -43.71
C MET A 1 -23.35 12.45 -43.60
N LYS A 2 -22.59 12.69 -44.69
CA LYS A 2 -21.11 12.82 -44.63
C LYS A 2 -20.59 13.99 -43.78
N HIS A 3 -21.24 15.16 -43.77
CA HIS A 3 -20.82 16.32 -42.95
C HIS A 3 -20.97 16.14 -41.43
N ARG A 4 -21.93 15.30 -40.98
CA ARG A 4 -22.12 15.03 -39.53
C ARG A 4 -21.01 14.14 -38.95
N ILE A 5 -20.34 13.34 -39.79
CA ILE A 5 -19.23 12.47 -39.40
C ILE A 5 -17.93 13.29 -39.23
N TYR A 6 -17.68 14.27 -40.10
CA TYR A 6 -16.50 15.16 -39.97
C TYR A 6 -16.57 16.06 -38.73
N LEU A 7 -17.76 16.53 -38.35
CA LEU A 7 -17.94 17.33 -37.14
C LEU A 7 -17.68 16.52 -35.86
N PHE A 8 -18.05 15.22 -35.85
CA PHE A 8 -17.75 14.31 -34.74
C PHE A 8 -16.25 13.98 -34.64
N LEU A 9 -15.56 13.77 -35.77
CA LEU A 9 -14.10 13.55 -35.81
C LEU A 9 -13.30 14.78 -35.33
N LEU A 10 -13.72 15.99 -35.72
CA LEU A 10 -13.08 17.24 -35.28
C LEU A 10 -13.30 17.55 -33.79
N LEU A 11 -14.45 17.18 -33.22
CA LEU A 11 -14.71 17.36 -31.79
C LEU A 11 -13.82 16.44 -30.93
N ASN A 12 -13.61 15.20 -31.36
CA ASN A 12 -12.74 14.25 -30.66
C ASN A 12 -11.26 14.64 -30.74
N LEU A 13 -10.78 15.21 -31.84
CA LEU A 13 -9.38 15.66 -31.98
C LEU A 13 -9.01 16.77 -30.97
N ASN A 14 -9.94 17.68 -30.65
CA ASN A 14 -9.67 18.78 -29.71
C ASN A 14 -9.51 18.29 -28.27
N THR A 15 -10.27 17.27 -27.83
CA THR A 15 -10.16 16.72 -26.47
C THR A 15 -8.83 15.99 -26.27
N TYR A 16 -8.33 15.28 -27.29
CA TYR A 16 -7.02 14.62 -27.20
C TYR A 16 -5.84 15.61 -27.14
N MET A 17 -5.91 16.73 -27.88
CA MET A 17 -4.83 17.73 -27.85
C MET A 17 -4.76 18.48 -26.51
N MET A 18 -5.91 18.83 -25.90
CA MET A 18 -5.93 19.46 -24.58
C MET A 18 -5.41 18.53 -23.49
N GLN A 19 -5.81 17.26 -23.49
CA GLN A 19 -5.33 16.28 -22.53
C GLN A 19 -3.81 16.03 -22.66
N ALA A 20 -3.27 16.03 -23.89
CA ALA A 20 -1.83 15.91 -24.12
C ALA A 20 -1.04 17.13 -23.61
N GLN A 21 -1.58 18.34 -23.78
CA GLN A 21 -0.95 19.57 -23.29
C GLN A 21 -0.99 19.69 -21.77
N ILE A 22 -2.07 19.26 -21.12
CA ILE A 22 -2.15 19.22 -19.66
C ILE A 22 -1.18 18.15 -19.12
N SER A 23 -1.13 16.98 -19.76
CA SER A 23 -0.17 15.92 -19.42
C SER A 23 1.27 16.45 -19.42
N SER A 24 1.71 17.12 -20.49
CA SER A 24 3.09 17.65 -20.54
C SER A 24 3.41 18.68 -19.45
N THR A 25 2.43 19.46 -18.99
CA THR A 25 2.65 20.41 -17.88
C THR A 25 2.68 19.75 -16.50
N LEU A 26 1.90 18.68 -16.30
CA LEU A 26 1.82 17.94 -15.04
C LEU A 26 2.92 16.87 -14.91
N THR A 27 3.53 16.44 -16.01
CA THR A 27 4.61 15.45 -15.93
C THR A 27 5.87 16.04 -15.30
N GLY A 28 6.56 15.22 -14.52
CA GLY A 28 7.81 15.58 -13.85
C GLY A 28 7.92 14.96 -12.47
N GLU A 29 9.02 15.29 -11.79
CA GLU A 29 9.31 14.85 -10.44
C GLU A 29 8.84 15.89 -9.42
N TYR A 30 8.23 15.43 -8.34
CA TYR A 30 7.67 16.25 -7.29
C TYR A 30 8.16 15.75 -5.93
N GLN A 31 8.69 16.63 -5.10
CA GLN A 31 9.22 16.29 -3.78
C GLN A 31 8.39 16.94 -2.67
N LEU A 32 8.00 16.15 -1.67
CA LEU A 32 7.32 16.64 -0.47
C LEU A 32 8.20 17.67 0.26
N ARG A 33 7.60 18.77 0.70
CA ARG A 33 8.26 19.85 1.45
C ARG A 33 7.56 20.11 2.79
N GLY A 34 8.33 20.58 3.76
CA GLY A 34 7.82 21.07 5.04
C GLY A 34 7.43 19.99 6.04
N VAL A 35 7.78 18.72 5.79
CA VAL A 35 7.61 17.62 6.74
C VAL A 35 9.00 17.17 7.21
N MET A 36 9.23 17.26 8.52
CA MET A 36 10.52 16.97 9.13
C MET A 36 10.80 15.46 9.13
N GLU A 37 12.07 15.06 8.95
CA GLU A 37 12.54 13.66 9.06
C GLU A 37 11.87 12.66 8.09
N MET A 38 11.22 13.15 7.04
CA MET A 38 10.56 12.34 6.02
C MET A 38 11.01 12.78 4.64
N ALA A 39 11.24 11.80 3.76
CA ALA A 39 11.39 12.05 2.34
C ALA A 39 10.25 11.36 1.59
N SER A 40 9.61 12.07 0.68
CA SER A 40 8.53 11.54 -0.15
C SER A 40 8.55 12.24 -1.49
N GLY A 41 8.24 11.50 -2.55
CA GLY A 41 8.18 12.09 -3.86
C GLY A 41 7.40 11.26 -4.86
N LEU A 42 7.03 11.93 -5.94
CA LEU A 42 6.12 11.46 -6.96
C LEU A 42 6.70 11.81 -8.32
N LEU A 43 6.87 10.80 -9.18
CA LEU A 43 7.18 10.99 -10.58
C LEU A 43 5.89 10.79 -11.39
N LEU A 44 5.39 11.84 -12.03
CA LEU A 44 4.26 11.78 -12.96
C LEU A 44 4.79 11.60 -14.38
N LYS A 45 4.44 10.48 -15.02
CA LYS A 45 4.89 10.14 -16.38
C LYS A 45 3.85 10.53 -17.44
N PRO A 46 4.28 10.81 -18.69
CA PRO A 46 3.36 11.25 -19.76
C PRO A 46 2.30 10.25 -20.18
N ASP A 47 2.49 8.96 -19.90
CA ASP A 47 1.58 7.85 -20.19
C ASP A 47 0.49 7.64 -19.12
N SER A 48 0.26 8.68 -18.31
CA SER A 48 -0.67 8.66 -17.18
C SER A 48 -0.31 7.68 -16.05
N SER A 49 0.92 7.17 -15.99
CA SER A 49 1.43 6.44 -14.82
C SER A 49 2.19 7.32 -13.84
N PHE A 50 2.28 6.87 -12.60
CA PHE A 50 3.15 7.48 -11.61
C PHE A 50 4.01 6.45 -10.88
N GLU A 51 5.14 6.91 -10.36
CA GLU A 51 5.94 6.22 -9.36
C GLU A 51 6.02 7.07 -8.10
N PHE A 52 6.06 6.41 -6.95
CA PHE A 52 6.09 7.02 -5.63
C PHE A 52 7.20 6.40 -4.80
N PHE A 53 7.86 7.24 -4.00
CA PHE A 53 8.74 6.80 -2.94
C PHE A 53 8.37 7.49 -1.64
N PHE A 54 8.60 6.79 -0.52
CA PHE A 54 8.48 7.32 0.82
C PHE A 54 9.55 6.69 1.70
N SER A 55 10.29 7.53 2.41
CA SER A 55 11.31 7.12 3.36
C SER A 55 11.05 7.79 4.69
N TYR A 56 10.95 6.97 5.74
CA TYR A 56 10.79 7.42 7.12
C TYR A 56 11.47 6.45 8.07
N GLY A 57 12.35 6.99 8.93
CA GLY A 57 13.15 6.18 9.85
C GLY A 57 13.99 5.15 9.09
N ALA A 58 13.78 3.87 9.40
CA ALA A 58 14.49 2.75 8.78
C ALA A 58 13.71 2.09 7.61
N MET A 59 12.60 2.69 7.17
CA MET A 59 11.73 2.09 6.16
C MET A 59 11.69 2.92 4.88
N ASP A 60 12.04 2.26 3.77
CA ASP A 60 11.82 2.75 2.42
C ASP A 60 10.65 2.00 1.79
N ARG A 61 9.72 2.76 1.24
CA ARG A 61 8.49 2.27 0.64
C ARG A 61 8.35 2.86 -0.75
N SER A 62 7.70 2.11 -1.62
CA SER A 62 7.40 2.56 -2.98
C SER A 62 5.97 2.20 -3.36
N GLY A 63 5.45 2.87 -4.37
CA GLY A 63 4.14 2.56 -4.94
C GLY A 63 4.11 3.02 -6.39
N SER A 64 3.19 2.46 -7.16
CA SER A 64 3.00 2.87 -8.55
C SER A 64 1.53 2.74 -8.95
N GLY A 65 1.11 3.54 -9.91
CA GLY A 65 -0.28 3.53 -10.32
C GLY A 65 -0.56 4.43 -11.51
N LYS A 66 -1.80 4.85 -11.62
CA LYS A 66 -2.28 5.76 -12.67
C LYS A 66 -2.76 7.07 -12.07
N TRP A 67 -2.52 8.14 -12.81
CA TRP A 67 -3.04 9.45 -12.50
C TRP A 67 -4.08 9.88 -13.54
N GLN A 68 -5.09 10.61 -13.09
CA GLN A 68 -6.15 11.14 -13.94
C GLN A 68 -6.36 12.63 -13.66
N TRP A 69 -6.52 13.40 -14.73
CA TRP A 69 -6.91 14.79 -14.66
C TRP A 69 -8.43 14.94 -14.74
N ILE A 70 -9.00 15.72 -13.81
CA ILE A 70 -10.42 16.08 -13.76
C ILE A 70 -10.55 17.55 -14.13
N GLU A 71 -10.90 17.83 -15.39
CA GLU A 71 -10.89 19.19 -15.96
C GLU A 71 -11.79 20.16 -15.21
N LYS A 72 -13.02 19.73 -14.88
CA LYS A 72 -14.05 20.58 -14.27
C LYS A 72 -13.57 21.25 -12.97
N ASP A 73 -12.82 20.50 -12.17
CA ASP A 73 -12.39 20.92 -10.84
C ASP A 73 -10.88 21.19 -10.76
N SER A 74 -10.17 21.03 -11.88
CA SER A 74 -8.72 21.15 -11.99
C SER A 74 -7.96 20.29 -10.96
N LEU A 75 -8.37 19.03 -10.82
CA LEU A 75 -7.83 18.08 -9.87
C LEU A 75 -7.02 16.98 -10.56
N LEU A 76 -5.92 16.60 -9.93
CA LEU A 76 -5.17 15.39 -10.23
C LEU A 76 -5.57 14.31 -9.20
N VAL A 77 -6.00 13.15 -9.68
CA VAL A 77 -6.37 12.01 -8.84
C VAL A 77 -5.39 10.86 -9.08
N LEU A 78 -4.80 10.34 -8.01
CA LEU A 78 -3.86 9.22 -8.05
C LEU A 78 -4.51 7.96 -7.48
N ASN A 79 -4.39 6.85 -8.20
CA ASN A 79 -4.87 5.53 -7.78
C ASN A 79 -3.85 4.44 -8.11
N THR A 80 -3.68 3.49 -7.20
CA THR A 80 -3.04 2.21 -7.50
C THR A 80 -4.07 1.19 -7.99
N PRO A 81 -3.65 0.07 -8.58
CA PRO A 81 -4.51 -1.11 -8.70
C PRO A 81 -5.07 -1.53 -7.34
N ASP A 82 -6.07 -2.43 -7.39
CA ASP A 82 -6.61 -3.03 -6.17
C ASP A 82 -5.50 -3.67 -5.35
N ARG A 83 -5.52 -3.38 -4.04
CA ARG A 83 -4.57 -3.96 -3.10
C ARG A 83 -4.69 -5.48 -3.10
N HIS A 84 -3.56 -6.18 -3.01
CA HIS A 84 -3.53 -7.64 -2.81
C HIS A 84 -4.41 -8.07 -1.64
N ALA A 85 -4.87 -9.32 -1.59
CA ALA A 85 -5.81 -9.74 -0.53
C ALA A 85 -5.17 -9.80 0.88
N ALA A 86 -3.88 -10.13 0.95
CA ALA A 86 -3.12 -10.27 2.19
C ALA A 86 -1.67 -9.83 1.97
N ASP A 87 -0.97 -9.52 3.06
CA ASP A 87 0.44 -9.11 3.11
C ASP A 87 1.33 -10.24 3.66
N TYR A 88 0.71 -11.37 4.02
CA TYR A 88 1.36 -12.59 4.46
C TYR A 88 0.82 -13.77 3.66
N THR A 89 1.57 -14.87 3.65
CA THR A 89 1.13 -16.15 3.09
C THR A 89 1.33 -17.26 4.09
N LEU A 90 0.34 -18.15 4.25
CA LEU A 90 0.46 -19.35 5.08
C LEU A 90 1.20 -20.43 4.29
N LEU A 91 2.44 -20.73 4.67
CA LEU A 91 3.28 -21.73 4.01
C LEU A 91 2.94 -23.15 4.44
N GLN A 92 2.75 -23.34 5.75
CA GLN A 92 2.38 -24.63 6.31
C GLN A 92 1.54 -24.48 7.57
N SER A 93 0.65 -25.43 7.78
CA SER A 93 0.03 -25.66 9.07
C SER A 93 0.03 -27.14 9.39
N ARG A 94 0.35 -27.50 10.63
CA ARG A 94 0.42 -28.90 11.06
C ARG A 94 0.10 -29.03 12.54
N LYS A 95 -0.20 -30.26 12.95
CA LYS A 95 -0.14 -30.65 14.36
C LYS A 95 1.33 -30.80 14.75
N ASP A 96 1.75 -30.12 15.80
CA ASP A 96 3.04 -30.34 16.44
C ASP A 96 2.86 -31.21 17.68
N THR A 97 3.93 -31.77 18.26
CA THR A 97 3.85 -32.63 19.45
C THR A 97 3.97 -31.87 20.76
N GLY A 98 4.62 -30.70 20.77
CA GLY A 98 4.84 -29.89 21.98
C GLY A 98 3.59 -29.25 22.58
N ASP A 99 3.73 -28.68 23.78
CA ASP A 99 2.61 -28.15 24.57
C ASP A 99 2.20 -26.71 24.22
N LEU A 100 2.72 -26.18 23.11
CA LEU A 100 2.47 -24.83 22.63
C LEU A 100 1.76 -24.86 21.27
N THR A 101 0.98 -23.82 21.02
CA THR A 101 0.61 -23.42 19.68
C THR A 101 1.55 -22.30 19.23
N ALA A 102 2.18 -22.48 18.07
CA ALA A 102 3.19 -21.56 17.54
C ALA A 102 2.75 -20.93 16.22
N ILE A 103 2.90 -19.61 16.14
CA ILE A 103 2.83 -18.81 14.92
C ILE A 103 4.27 -18.40 14.63
N HIS A 104 4.77 -18.77 13.46
CA HIS A 104 6.14 -18.52 13.05
C HIS A 104 6.17 -17.70 11.76
N ILE A 105 6.84 -16.57 11.79
CA ILE A 105 7.18 -15.80 10.60
C ILE A 105 8.57 -16.24 10.17
N ASN A 106 8.63 -16.87 9.00
CA ASN A 106 9.86 -17.35 8.40
C ASN A 106 10.13 -16.54 7.14
N ASP A 107 11.08 -15.61 7.21
CA ASP A 107 11.47 -14.80 6.07
C ASP A 107 12.99 -14.63 6.00
N LYS A 108 13.50 -14.36 4.80
CA LYS A 108 14.91 -14.08 4.56
C LYS A 108 15.34 -12.78 5.24
N ASN A 109 14.45 -11.79 5.31
CA ASN A 109 14.73 -10.54 6.00
C ASN A 109 14.49 -10.71 7.51
N VAL A 110 15.53 -11.19 8.20
CA VAL A 110 15.48 -11.48 9.63
C VAL A 110 15.21 -10.25 10.50
N TYR A 111 15.51 -9.04 10.01
CA TYR A 111 15.30 -7.79 10.75
C TYR A 111 13.82 -7.42 10.91
N PHE A 112 12.95 -7.99 10.07
CA PHE A 112 11.50 -7.72 10.11
C PHE A 112 10.74 -8.72 11.00
N LEU A 113 11.39 -9.80 11.44
CA LEU A 113 10.71 -10.89 12.11
C LEU A 113 10.06 -10.51 13.44
N SER A 114 10.58 -9.50 14.15
CA SER A 114 10.01 -9.01 15.41
C SER A 114 8.97 -7.90 15.26
N TYR A 115 8.54 -7.61 14.02
CA TYR A 115 7.59 -6.52 13.72
C TYR A 115 6.26 -7.06 13.19
N THR A 116 5.87 -8.27 13.60
CA THR A 116 4.54 -8.81 13.29
C THR A 116 3.70 -8.84 14.55
N GLN A 117 2.67 -7.98 14.58
CA GLN A 117 1.60 -8.14 15.53
C GLN A 117 0.74 -9.34 15.12
N VAL A 118 0.49 -10.23 16.07
CA VAL A 118 -0.29 -11.46 15.90
C VAL A 118 -1.55 -11.37 16.76
N ARG A 119 -2.69 -11.71 16.18
CA ARG A 119 -3.94 -11.97 16.91
C ARG A 119 -4.43 -13.39 16.61
N VAL A 120 -4.50 -14.21 17.66
CA VAL A 120 -4.98 -15.59 17.58
C VAL A 120 -6.38 -15.65 18.18
N HIS A 121 -7.35 -16.01 17.36
CA HIS A 121 -8.74 -16.19 17.76
C HIS A 121 -8.96 -17.65 18.15
N THR A 122 -9.38 -17.89 19.39
CA THR A 122 -9.65 -19.20 19.96
C THR A 122 -11.11 -19.28 20.43
N ASP A 123 -11.51 -20.40 21.04
CA ASP A 123 -12.81 -20.49 21.72
C ASP A 123 -12.91 -19.59 22.96
N SER A 124 -11.78 -19.33 23.63
CA SER A 124 -11.74 -18.57 24.88
C SER A 124 -11.56 -17.06 24.67
N GLY A 125 -11.35 -16.59 23.44
CA GLY A 125 -11.19 -15.18 23.11
C GLY A 125 -10.08 -14.92 22.10
N ILE A 126 -9.55 -13.69 22.14
CA ILE A 126 -8.43 -13.26 21.29
C ILE A 126 -7.19 -13.17 22.17
N ILE A 127 -6.12 -13.84 21.76
CA ILE A 127 -4.79 -13.70 22.37
C ILE A 127 -3.91 -12.95 21.39
N GLU A 128 -3.31 -11.86 21.84
CA GLU A 128 -2.50 -10.98 21.00
C GLU A 128 -1.09 -10.76 21.54
N GLY A 129 -0.18 -10.42 20.64
CA GLY A 129 1.19 -10.05 20.97
C GLY A 129 1.99 -9.78 19.72
N VAL A 130 3.31 -9.75 19.86
CA VAL A 130 4.25 -9.52 18.77
C VAL A 130 5.22 -10.69 18.73
N THR A 131 5.68 -11.03 17.53
CA THR A 131 6.72 -12.03 17.32
C THR A 131 8.05 -11.61 17.94
N ASP A 132 8.83 -12.59 18.40
CA ASP A 132 10.19 -12.36 18.88
C ASP A 132 11.20 -12.12 17.73
N ASN A 133 12.47 -11.96 18.07
CA ASN A 133 13.56 -11.76 17.10
C ASN A 133 13.84 -12.97 16.19
N LYS A 134 13.19 -14.11 16.43
CA LYS A 134 13.22 -15.31 15.60
C LYS A 134 11.90 -15.51 14.85
N GLY A 135 10.97 -14.57 14.93
CA GLY A 135 9.67 -14.62 14.25
C GLY A 135 8.63 -15.47 14.97
N PHE A 136 8.84 -15.87 16.22
CA PHE A 136 7.89 -16.71 16.95
C PHE A 136 6.95 -15.89 17.82
N PHE A 137 5.67 -16.25 17.76
CA PHE A 137 4.67 -15.94 18.77
C PHE A 137 4.04 -17.25 19.24
N THR A 138 4.09 -17.52 20.54
CA THR A 138 3.64 -18.80 21.12
C THR A 138 2.62 -18.59 22.21
N ILE A 139 1.61 -19.45 22.24
CA ILE A 139 0.57 -19.50 23.28
C ILE A 139 0.44 -20.93 23.82
N PRO A 140 -0.17 -21.16 25.00
CA PRO A 140 -0.51 -22.51 25.45
C PRO A 140 -1.30 -23.26 24.37
N ARG A 141 -0.99 -24.55 24.17
CA ARG A 141 -1.64 -25.37 23.15
C ARG A 141 -3.16 -25.31 23.31
N GLN A 142 -3.81 -24.87 22.25
CA GLN A 142 -5.26 -24.82 22.14
C GLN A 142 -5.69 -24.74 20.68
N PRO A 143 -6.94 -25.12 20.35
CA PRO A 143 -7.51 -24.92 19.02
C PRO A 143 -7.48 -23.45 18.59
N VAL A 144 -7.13 -23.23 17.32
CA VAL A 144 -7.13 -21.90 16.68
C VAL A 144 -8.22 -21.87 15.62
N LYS A 145 -8.99 -20.79 15.58
CA LYS A 145 -10.04 -20.56 14.57
C LYS A 145 -9.61 -19.59 13.48
N LYS A 146 -8.87 -18.55 13.86
CA LYS A 146 -8.40 -17.52 12.94
C LYS A 146 -7.08 -16.94 13.45
N ILE A 147 -6.17 -16.64 12.53
CA ILE A 147 -4.93 -15.91 12.81
C ILE A 147 -4.98 -14.62 12.01
N GLU A 148 -4.69 -13.49 12.65
CA GLU A 148 -4.54 -12.19 11.98
C GLU A 148 -3.14 -11.66 12.21
N LEU A 149 -2.52 -11.16 11.14
CA LEU A 149 -1.13 -10.70 11.13
C LEU A 149 -1.07 -9.26 10.58
N LEU A 150 -0.39 -8.37 11.30
CA LEU A 150 -0.14 -6.98 10.89
C LEU A 150 1.36 -6.72 10.93
N PHE A 151 1.91 -6.15 9.86
CA PHE A 151 3.29 -5.67 9.87
C PHE A 151 3.37 -4.29 10.49
N GLU A 152 4.03 -4.16 11.64
CA GLU A 152 4.01 -2.94 12.45
C GLU A 152 4.72 -1.76 11.78
N LEU A 153 5.68 -2.02 10.89
CA LEU A 153 6.37 -0.97 10.13
C LEU A 153 5.52 -0.44 8.97
N CYS A 154 4.45 -1.15 8.56
CA CYS A 154 3.46 -0.71 7.58
C CYS A 154 2.04 -1.04 8.08
N PRO A 155 1.56 -0.37 9.15
CA PRO A 155 0.43 -0.84 9.96
C PRO A 155 -0.94 -0.47 9.35
N GLU A 156 -1.17 -0.81 8.09
CA GLU A 156 -2.35 -0.39 7.34
C GLU A 156 -3.53 -1.36 7.47
N ARG A 157 -3.26 -2.67 7.56
CA ARG A 157 -4.31 -3.68 7.69
C ARG A 157 -3.79 -5.01 8.23
N PHE A 158 -4.71 -5.77 8.83
CA PHE A 158 -4.46 -7.17 9.13
C PHE A 158 -4.65 -8.05 7.88
N SER A 159 -3.78 -9.06 7.75
CA SER A 159 -4.02 -10.25 6.92
C SER A 159 -4.70 -11.30 7.77
N SER A 160 -5.86 -11.81 7.34
CA SER A 160 -6.68 -12.73 8.14
C SER A 160 -6.74 -14.11 7.51
N PHE A 161 -6.48 -15.14 8.31
CA PHE A 161 -6.43 -16.55 7.90
C PHE A 161 -7.36 -17.39 8.75
N THR A 162 -8.41 -17.95 8.15
CA THR A 162 -9.28 -18.91 8.83
C THR A 162 -8.60 -20.28 8.91
N ILE A 163 -8.56 -20.85 10.11
CA ILE A 163 -7.98 -22.16 10.35
C ILE A 163 -9.09 -23.20 10.34
N THR A 164 -9.02 -24.13 9.38
CA THR A 164 -10.06 -25.15 9.18
C THR A 164 -9.79 -26.42 9.99
N ASN A 165 -8.52 -26.75 10.25
CA ASN A 165 -8.15 -27.90 11.07
C ASN A 165 -7.77 -27.46 12.49
N SER A 166 -8.69 -27.68 13.43
CA SER A 166 -8.52 -27.32 14.85
C SER A 166 -7.42 -28.11 15.57
N ASN A 167 -6.92 -29.20 14.98
CA ASN A 167 -5.81 -29.98 15.54
C ASN A 167 -4.43 -29.39 15.19
N HIS A 168 -4.35 -28.40 14.31
CA HIS A 168 -3.09 -27.76 13.96
C HIS A 168 -2.65 -26.83 15.09
N THR A 169 -1.38 -26.95 15.48
CA THR A 169 -0.76 -26.18 16.57
C THR A 169 0.52 -25.49 16.11
N TYR A 170 0.87 -25.58 14.84
CA TYR A 170 1.99 -24.87 14.25
C TYR A 170 1.54 -24.26 12.93
N PHE A 171 1.81 -22.97 12.74
CA PHE A 171 1.47 -22.19 11.57
C PHE A 171 2.68 -21.37 11.16
N GLU A 172 3.19 -21.61 9.96
CA GLU A 172 4.31 -20.85 9.40
C GLU A 172 3.83 -19.94 8.29
N PHE A 173 4.21 -18.68 8.39
CA PHE A 173 3.93 -17.65 7.43
C PHE A 173 5.22 -17.05 6.89
N ARG A 174 5.11 -16.39 5.75
CA ARG A 174 6.13 -15.51 5.20
C ARG A 174 5.48 -14.18 4.80
N PHE A 175 6.28 -13.12 4.78
CA PHE A 175 5.88 -11.87 4.15
C PHE A 175 5.65 -12.06 2.64
N GLU A 176 4.69 -11.35 2.09
CA GLU A 176 4.57 -11.23 0.64
C GLU A 176 5.50 -10.11 0.11
N PRO A 177 5.98 -10.19 -1.15
CA PRO A 177 6.91 -9.21 -1.70
C PRO A 177 6.41 -7.76 -1.69
N TRP A 178 5.10 -7.55 -1.68
CA TRP A 178 4.44 -6.23 -1.69
C TRP A 178 4.16 -5.67 -0.29
N ILE A 179 4.68 -6.29 0.78
CA ILE A 179 4.38 -5.89 2.17
C ILE A 179 4.73 -4.43 2.51
N THR A 180 5.71 -3.84 1.81
CA THR A 180 6.10 -2.44 1.96
C THR A 180 5.48 -1.51 0.90
N GLU A 181 4.70 -2.04 -0.04
CA GLU A 181 4.09 -1.27 -1.12
C GLU A 181 3.07 -0.26 -0.57
N VAL A 182 2.99 0.91 -1.19
CA VAL A 182 2.09 2.00 -0.83
C VAL A 182 0.94 2.05 -1.80
N TYR A 183 -0.27 1.94 -1.26
CA TYR A 183 -1.50 1.97 -2.05
C TYR A 183 -2.11 3.37 -2.04
N PHE A 184 -2.62 3.78 -3.20
CA PHE A 184 -3.26 5.07 -3.42
C PHE A 184 -4.73 4.80 -3.69
N ASN A 185 -5.59 5.33 -2.83
CA ASN A 185 -7.03 5.29 -3.01
C ASN A 185 -7.56 6.71 -3.05
N ASN A 186 -7.77 7.22 -4.27
CA ASN A 186 -8.27 8.56 -4.56
C ASN A 186 -7.47 9.66 -3.85
N VAL A 187 -6.14 9.63 -3.97
CA VAL A 187 -5.32 10.74 -3.47
C VAL A 187 -5.47 11.92 -4.41
N ILE A 188 -6.02 13.02 -3.90
CA ILE A 188 -6.33 14.22 -4.68
C ILE A 188 -5.23 15.26 -4.48
N LEU A 189 -4.72 15.78 -5.59
CA LEU A 189 -3.75 16.87 -5.67
C LEU A 189 -4.27 17.99 -6.57
N LYS A 190 -3.84 19.22 -6.30
CA LYS A 190 -4.13 20.43 -7.06
C LYS A 190 -2.83 21.02 -7.59
N PRO A 191 -2.76 21.39 -8.88
CA PRO A 191 -1.62 22.13 -9.40
C PRO A 191 -1.49 23.51 -8.75
N THR A 192 -0.26 23.89 -8.48
CA THR A 192 0.12 25.23 -8.02
C THR A 192 1.22 25.78 -8.93
N LYS A 193 1.58 27.06 -8.76
CA LYS A 193 2.62 27.71 -9.60
C LYS A 193 3.97 26.97 -9.59
N GLY A 194 4.30 26.26 -8.51
CA GLY A 194 5.61 25.61 -8.34
C GLY A 194 5.55 24.11 -8.05
N GLY A 195 4.39 23.47 -8.23
CA GLY A 195 4.23 22.07 -7.87
C GLY A 195 2.79 21.63 -7.67
N LEU A 196 2.55 20.78 -6.66
CA LEU A 196 1.25 20.23 -6.31
C LEU A 196 0.95 20.46 -4.83
N GLU A 197 -0.33 20.55 -4.48
CA GLU A 197 -0.79 20.54 -3.09
C GLU A 197 -1.96 19.58 -2.89
N GLY A 198 -2.04 18.91 -1.73
CA GLY A 198 -3.18 18.06 -1.41
C GLY A 198 -2.83 16.89 -0.49
N GLY A 199 -3.46 15.74 -0.73
CA GLY A 199 -3.31 14.56 0.12
C GLY A 199 -1.94 13.89 0.04
N HIS A 200 -1.69 12.98 0.99
CA HIS A 200 -0.57 12.04 0.98
C HIS A 200 -1.10 10.66 1.35
N PRO A 201 -0.68 9.57 0.68
CA PRO A 201 -1.26 8.22 0.88
C PRO A 201 -1.06 7.67 2.31
N LEU A 202 0.00 8.12 3.00
CA LEU A 202 0.39 7.59 4.31
C LEU A 202 0.29 8.59 5.48
N LEU A 203 0.08 9.89 5.21
CA LEU A 203 0.12 10.90 6.26
C LEU A 203 -1.28 11.43 6.56
N GLN A 204 -1.56 11.69 7.84
CA GLN A 204 -2.84 12.25 8.28
C GLN A 204 -2.89 13.75 8.05
N GLY A 205 -3.75 14.19 7.13
CA GLY A 205 -3.92 15.58 6.76
C GLY A 205 -4.36 15.69 5.30
N GLN A 206 -4.64 16.90 4.83
CA GLN A 206 -5.12 17.12 3.46
C GLN A 206 -4.36 18.20 2.68
N GLN A 207 -3.33 18.81 3.27
CA GLN A 207 -2.64 19.96 2.69
C GLN A 207 -1.12 19.80 2.80
N TYR A 208 -0.59 18.83 2.06
CA TYR A 208 0.84 18.67 1.84
C TYR A 208 1.26 19.38 0.57
N LYS A 209 2.48 19.92 0.56
CA LYS A 209 3.04 20.63 -0.59
C LYS A 209 4.14 19.79 -1.22
N TYR A 210 4.06 19.60 -2.52
CA TYR A 210 5.07 18.93 -3.32
C TYR A 210 5.65 19.94 -4.30
N GLN A 211 6.95 20.18 -4.22
CA GLN A 211 7.64 21.08 -5.15
C GLN A 211 8.05 20.30 -6.39
N LYS A 212 7.78 20.85 -7.58
CA LYS A 212 8.30 20.28 -8.83
C LYS A 212 9.81 20.49 -8.90
N LEU A 213 10.56 19.43 -9.24
CA LEU A 213 11.99 19.52 -9.52
C LEU A 213 12.18 20.00 -10.97
N GLU A 214 13.19 20.84 -11.19
CA GLU A 214 13.54 21.40 -12.50
C GLU A 214 14.25 20.38 -13.40
#